data_AF-A0A968HI34-F1
#
_entry.id   AF-A0A968HI34-F1
#
_cell.length_a   1.000
_cell.length_b   1.000
_cell.length_c   1.000
_cell.angle_alpha   90.00
_cell.angle_beta   90.00
_cell.angle_gamma   90.00
#
_symmetry.space_group_name_H-M   'P 1'
#
loop_
_entity.id
_entity.type
_entity.pdbx_description
1 polymer ?
#
loop_
_entity_poly.entity_id
_entity_poly.type
_entity_poly.pdbx_seq_one_letter_code
_entity_poly.pdbx_strand_id
1 'polypeptide(L)' 'MNVVFALITFLGLVLAGIAAYLLTARRYQSADSVANSYDQWTEDGILEFYWGEHIHLGHYGSPPRRKNFLKA' A
#
# COMPACT_ATOMS: atom_id res chain seq x y z
N MET A 1 5.38 8.22 37.84
CA MET A 1 4.71 7.20 37.01
C MET A 1 5.60 5.97 37.00
N ASN A 2 5.08 4.78 37.33
CA ASN A 2 5.88 3.56 37.36
C ASN A 2 6.37 3.23 35.93
N VAL A 3 7.65 2.91 35.75
CA VAL A 3 8.25 2.56 34.44
C VAL A 3 7.50 1.40 33.79
N VAL A 4 7.06 0.43 34.59
CA VAL A 4 6.24 -0.70 34.11
C VAL A 4 4.92 -0.22 33.51
N PHE A 5 4.27 0.77 34.14
CA PHE A 5 3.03 1.34 33.64
C PHE A 5 3.23 2.06 32.30
N ALA A 6 4.31 2.82 32.16
CA ALA A 6 4.66 3.49 30.91
C ALA A 6 4.90 2.49 29.76
N LEU A 7 5.60 1.38 30.03
CA LEU A 7 5.85 0.34 29.04
C LEU A 7 4.57 -0.37 28.59
N ILE A 8 3.66 -0.67 29.53
CA ILE A 8 2.36 -1.29 29.20
C ILE A 8 1.54 -0.35 28.33
N THR A 9 1.46 0.93 28.67
CA THR A 9 0.75 1.92 27.87
C THR A 9 1.35 2.03 26.47
N PHE A 10 2.67 2.12 26.36
CA PHE A 10 3.35 2.19 25.07
C PHE A 10 3.08 0.96 24.21
N LEU A 11 3.20 -0.24 24.78
CA LEU A 11 2.90 -1.48 24.06
C LEU A 11 1.44 -1.53 23.60
N GLY A 12 0.50 -1.09 24.45
CA GLY A 12 -0.91 -0.98 24.09
C GLY A 12 -1.15 -0.06 22.89
N LEU A 13 -0.47 1.10 22.85
CA LEU A 13 -0.55 2.03 21.73
C LEU A 13 0.04 1.45 20.45
N VAL A 14 1.19 0.76 20.53
CA VAL A 14 1.80 0.09 19.37
C VAL A 14 0.87 -0.98 18.81
N LEU A 15 0.30 -1.83 19.67
CA LEU A 15 -0.64 -2.87 19.25
C LEU A 15 -1.91 -2.28 18.63
N ALA A 16 -2.44 -1.22 19.22
CA ALA A 16 -3.60 -0.51 18.66
C ALA A 16 -3.27 0.11 17.29
N GLY A 17 -2.09 0.70 17.12
CA GLY A 17 -1.63 1.24 15.85
C GLY A 17 -1.48 0.17 14.76
N ILE A 18 -0.89 -0.98 15.10
CA ILE A 18 -0.78 -2.14 14.19
C ILE A 18 -2.17 -2.64 13.80
N ALA A 19 -3.07 -2.81 14.77
CA ALA A 19 -4.45 -3.24 14.49
C ALA A 19 -5.16 -2.25 13.56
N ALA A 20 -5.05 -0.94 13.81
CA ALA A 20 -5.62 0.09 12.95
C ALA A 20 -5.05 0.02 11.53
N TYR A 21 -3.74 -0.11 11.36
CA TYR A 21 -3.11 -0.22 10.04
C TYR A 21 -3.61 -1.45 9.26
N LEU A 22 -3.68 -2.61 9.91
CA LEU A 22 -4.10 -3.85 9.26
C LEU A 22 -5.61 -3.87 8.95
N LEU A 23 -6.43 -3.28 9.82
CA LEU A 23 -7.89 -3.26 9.64
C LEU A 23 -8.36 -2.18 8.66
N THR A 24 -7.55 -1.16 8.39
CA THR A 24 -7.90 -0.04 7.50
C THR A 24 -7.27 -0.15 6.11
N ALA A 25 -6.68 -1.29 5.76
CA ALA A 25 -6.17 -1.54 4.41
C ALA A 25 -7.24 -1.24 3.34
N ARG A 26 -6.91 -0.34 2.39
CA ARG A 26 -7.82 0.06 1.31
C ARG A 26 -8.13 -1.15 0.43
N ARG A 27 -9.36 -1.64 0.47
CA ARG A 27 -9.81 -2.77 -0.36
C ARG A 27 -10.04 -2.32 -1.80
N TYR A 28 -9.86 -3.24 -2.74
CA TYR A 28 -10.32 -3.05 -4.11
C TYR A 28 -11.83 -2.79 -4.13
N GLN A 29 -12.26 -1.75 -4.86
CA GLN A 29 -13.68 -1.39 -5.02
C GLN A 29 -14.11 -1.55 -6.48
N SER A 30 -13.42 -0.88 -7.41
CA SER A 30 -13.69 -0.93 -8.84
C SER A 30 -12.46 -0.57 -9.67
N ALA A 31 -12.50 -0.83 -10.98
CA ALA A 31 -11.47 -0.37 -11.91
C ALA A 31 -11.32 1.17 -11.86
N ASP A 32 -12.42 1.91 -11.81
CA ASP A 32 -12.41 3.38 -11.72
C ASP A 32 -11.71 3.88 -10.46
N SER A 33 -11.91 3.22 -9.32
CA SER A 33 -11.22 3.58 -8.07
C SER A 33 -9.70 3.37 -8.14
N VAL A 34 -9.26 2.41 -8.94
CA VAL A 34 -7.83 2.16 -9.20
C VAL A 34 -7.28 3.24 -10.12
N ALA A 35 -7.97 3.53 -11.23
CA ALA A 35 -7.58 4.57 -12.18
C ALA A 35 -7.44 5.94 -11.49
N ASN A 36 -8.44 6.35 -10.71
CA ASN A 36 -8.40 7.61 -9.96
C ASN A 36 -7.22 7.69 -8.97
N SER A 37 -6.78 6.56 -8.39
CA SER A 37 -5.61 6.55 -7.51
C SER A 37 -4.31 6.76 -8.32
N TYR A 38 -4.21 6.20 -9.52
CA TYR A 38 -3.10 6.45 -10.44
C TYR A 38 -3.05 7.90 -10.90
N ASP A 39 -4.20 8.49 -11.21
CA ASP A 39 -4.29 9.91 -11.59
C ASP A 39 -3.74 10.79 -10.46
N GLN A 40 -4.19 10.57 -9.22
CA GLN A 40 -3.69 11.31 -8.04
C GLN A 40 -2.18 11.16 -7.86
N TRP A 41 -1.63 9.94 -7.99
CA TRP A 41 -0.18 9.75 -7.84
C TRP A 41 0.64 10.39 -8.95
N THR A 42 0.07 10.50 -10.14
CA THR A 42 0.68 11.22 -11.27
C THR A 42 0.65 12.73 -11.00
N GLU A 43 -0.48 13.27 -10.56
CA GLU A 43 -0.62 14.68 -10.19
C GLU A 43 0.30 15.08 -9.02
N ASP A 44 0.43 14.21 -8.03
CA ASP A 44 1.29 14.41 -6.86
C ASP A 44 2.79 14.23 -7.16
N GLY A 45 3.16 13.78 -8.37
CA GLY A 45 4.55 13.54 -8.78
C GLY A 45 5.20 12.31 -8.12
N ILE A 46 4.42 11.47 -7.44
CA ILE A 46 4.92 10.30 -6.71
C ILE A 46 5.45 9.25 -7.67
N LEU A 47 4.77 9.09 -8.82
CA LEU A 47 5.17 8.13 -9.83
C LEU A 47 6.54 8.48 -10.40
N GLU A 48 6.74 9.75 -10.74
CA GLU A 48 7.99 10.29 -11.27
C GLU A 48 9.12 10.22 -10.24
N PHE A 49 8.82 10.52 -8.97
CA PHE A 49 9.80 10.46 -7.89
C PHE A 49 10.37 9.04 -7.69
N TYR A 50 9.52 8.01 -7.70
CA TYR A 50 9.95 6.63 -7.41
C TYR A 50 10.30 5.81 -8.65
N TRP A 51 9.65 6.05 -9.79
CA TRP A 51 9.81 5.27 -11.02
C TRP A 51 10.40 6.06 -12.19
N GLY A 52 10.66 7.36 -12.01
CA GLY A 52 11.14 8.25 -13.07
C GLY A 52 10.05 8.64 -14.06
N GLU A 53 10.44 9.35 -15.11
CA GLU A 53 9.52 9.98 -16.08
C GLU A 53 8.64 8.99 -16.89
N HIS A 54 8.95 7.69 -16.91
CA HIS A 54 8.27 6.72 -17.76
C HIS A 54 7.98 5.41 -17.03
N ILE A 55 6.70 5.13 -16.80
CA ILE A 55 6.23 3.81 -16.36
C ILE A 55 5.84 2.99 -17.60
N HIS A 56 6.55 1.91 -17.86
CA HIS A 56 6.21 0.98 -18.93
C HIS A 56 5.18 -0.05 -18.48
N LEU A 57 4.22 -0.36 -19.36
CA LEU A 57 3.31 -1.49 -19.15
C LEU A 57 4.12 -2.80 -19.10
N GLY A 58 3.91 -3.57 -18.04
CA GLY A 58 4.53 -4.89 -17.90
C GLY A 58 4.07 -5.88 -18.98
N HIS A 59 4.95 -6.77 -19.41
CA HIS A 59 4.58 -7.90 -20.27
C HIS A 59 4.05 -9.07 -19.44
N TYR A 60 2.79 -9.43 -19.63
CA TYR A 60 2.11 -10.48 -18.87
C TYR A 60 1.99 -11.82 -19.60
N GLY A 61 2.82 -12.04 -20.62
CA GLY A 61 2.81 -13.24 -21.47
C GLY A 61 1.94 -13.08 -22.72
N SER A 62 2.10 -14.01 -23.66
CA SER A 62 1.27 -14.14 -24.87
C SER A 62 0.86 -15.60 -25.06
N PRO A 63 -0.38 -16.01 -24.73
CA PRO A 63 -1.46 -15.19 -24.17
C PRO A 63 -1.19 -14.76 -22.70
N PRO A 64 -1.85 -13.70 -22.19
CA PRO A 64 -1.70 -13.27 -20.80
C PRO A 64 -2.05 -14.39 -19.82
N ARG A 65 -1.18 -14.66 -18.85
CA ARG A 65 -1.43 -15.68 -17.82
C ARG A 65 -1.58 -15.03 -16.45
N ARG A 66 -2.48 -15.57 -15.62
CA ARG A 66 -2.54 -15.21 -14.20
C ARG A 66 -1.20 -15.54 -13.55
N LYS A 67 -0.50 -14.52 -13.06
CA LYS A 67 0.72 -14.66 -12.28
C LYS A 67 0.43 -14.26 -10.84
N ASN A 68 0.84 -15.09 -9.89
CA ASN A 68 0.85 -14.69 -8.49
C ASN A 68 2.15 -13.91 -8.23
N PHE A 69 2.05 -12.58 -8.19
CA PHE A 69 3.21 -11.69 -8.00
C PHE A 69 3.83 -11.78 -6.60
N LEU A 70 3.17 -12.44 -5.63
CA LEU A 70 3.70 -12.67 -4.28
C LEU A 70 4.66 -13.87 -4.20
N LYS A 71 4.66 -14.75 -5.20
CA LYS A 71 5.51 -15.95 -5.26
C LYS A 71 6.63 -15.80 -6.30
N ALA A 72 7.17 -14.59 -6.45
CA ALA A 72 8.25 -14.30 -7.39
C ALA A 72 9.53 -15.06 -7.04
#